data_AF-K9GVM9-F1
#
_entry.id   AF-K9GVM9-F1
#
_cell.length_a   1.000
_cell.length_b   1.000
_cell.length_c   1.000
_cell.angle_alpha   90.00
_cell.angle_beta   90.00
_cell.angle_gamma   90.00
#
_symmetry.space_group_name_H-M   'P 1'
#
loop_
_entity.id
_entity.type
_entity.pdbx_description
1 polymer ?
#
loop_
_entity_poly.entity_id
_entity_poly.type
_entity_poly.pdbx_seq_one_letter_code
_entity_poly.pdbx_strand_id
1 'polypeptide(L)'
;MMGVLVAMIAWRQWPLMTGREIVLETEPVDPRSLFRGDYVDLTYEASILTQAEMPLPDVAPGQTVYVPLAGPTEPGGGWRAAGVMTQRPIGPILYLEGRVATVHRNPPVPAPAGEPEPRLPPSCGAEGCMVMGIDYGIESYFVPEDTGGRLEALAAEGGRLGVIVAVDRRGRAAVAGLTVDGERISREGLFQTLPGLP
;
A
#
# COMPACT_ATOMS: atom_id res chain seq x y z
N MET A 1 27.34 0.59 -19.69
CA MET A 1 26.27 1.18 -18.85
C MET A 1 24.88 0.55 -19.04
N MET A 2 24.60 -0.13 -20.16
CA MET A 2 23.28 -0.74 -20.44
C MET A 2 22.88 -1.86 -19.44
N GLY A 3 23.85 -2.62 -18.91
CA GLY A 3 23.59 -3.71 -17.95
C GLY A 3 23.10 -3.28 -16.56
N VAL A 4 23.43 -2.05 -16.11
CA VAL A 4 22.96 -1.55 -14.79
C VAL A 4 21.46 -1.23 -14.85
N LEU A 5 20.99 -0.65 -15.96
CA LEU A 5 19.59 -0.29 -16.16
C LEU A 5 18.71 -1.55 -16.26
N VAL A 6 19.16 -2.55 -17.02
CA VAL A 6 18.49 -3.86 -17.09
C VAL A 6 18.45 -4.54 -15.71
N ALA A 7 19.54 -4.49 -14.95
CA ALA A 7 19.58 -5.04 -13.60
C ALA A 7 18.63 -4.32 -12.63
N MET A 8 18.51 -2.99 -12.71
CA MET A 8 17.58 -2.22 -11.87
C MET A 8 16.11 -2.51 -12.20
N ILE A 9 15.77 -2.64 -13.49
CA ILE A 9 14.42 -2.99 -13.93
C ILE A 9 14.08 -4.42 -13.47
N ALA A 10 14.97 -5.38 -13.71
CA ALA A 10 14.78 -6.77 -13.29
C ALA A 10 14.68 -6.90 -11.76
N TRP A 11 15.45 -6.10 -11.01
CA TRP A 11 15.37 -6.06 -9.54
C TRP A 11 14.01 -5.57 -9.03
N ARG A 12 13.40 -4.60 -9.72
CA ARG A 12 12.08 -4.05 -9.38
C ARG A 12 10.92 -4.95 -9.81
N GLN A 13 11.10 -5.73 -10.88
CA GLN A 13 10.09 -6.69 -11.35
C GLN A 13 10.20 -8.08 -10.70
N TRP A 14 11.26 -8.36 -9.94
CA TRP A 14 11.47 -9.65 -9.28
C TRP A 14 10.32 -10.10 -8.36
N PRO A 15 9.68 -9.22 -7.56
CA PRO A 15 8.52 -9.62 -6.77
C PRO A 15 7.34 -10.07 -7.63
N LEU A 16 7.13 -9.51 -8.82
CA LEU A 16 6.04 -9.92 -9.72
C LEU A 16 6.19 -11.36 -10.24
N MET A 17 7.41 -11.89 -10.31
CA MET A 17 7.65 -13.26 -10.80
C MET A 17 7.74 -14.31 -9.69
N THR A 18 8.14 -13.92 -8.47
CA THR A 18 8.47 -14.87 -7.38
C THR A 18 7.76 -14.59 -6.07
N GLY A 19 7.09 -13.45 -5.97
CA GLY A 19 6.40 -12.99 -4.79
C GLY A 19 5.01 -13.60 -4.65
N ARG A 20 4.52 -13.59 -3.41
CA ARG A 20 3.13 -13.92 -3.10
C ARG A 20 2.27 -12.69 -3.39
N GLU A 21 1.24 -12.86 -4.22
CA GLU A 21 0.23 -11.82 -4.39
C GLU A 21 -0.66 -11.74 -3.14
N ILE A 22 -0.82 -10.52 -2.64
CA ILE A 22 -1.72 -10.15 -1.55
C ILE A 22 -2.50 -8.91 -1.95
N VAL A 23 -3.63 -8.66 -1.29
CA VAL A 23 -4.37 -7.41 -1.44
C VAL A 23 -4.06 -6.53 -0.23
N LEU A 24 -3.60 -5.30 -0.43
CA LEU A 24 -3.52 -4.27 0.60
C LEU A 24 -4.71 -3.33 0.42
N GLU A 25 -5.41 -3.03 1.52
CA GLU A 25 -6.47 -2.02 1.51
C GLU A 25 -5.86 -0.62 1.42
N THR A 26 -6.46 0.22 0.59
CA THR A 26 -6.16 1.65 0.57
C THR A 26 -6.99 2.35 1.63
N GLU A 27 -6.45 3.42 2.21
CA GLU A 27 -7.30 4.32 3.01
C GLU A 27 -8.48 4.82 2.15
N PRO A 28 -9.66 5.07 2.75
CA PRO A 28 -10.76 5.74 2.07
C PRO A 28 -10.34 7.17 1.73
N VAL A 29 -9.74 7.34 0.56
CA VAL A 29 -9.35 8.63 0.00
C VAL A 29 -10.42 9.04 -1.02
N ASP A 30 -10.81 10.31 -1.00
CA ASP A 30 -11.72 10.88 -2.00
C ASP A 30 -11.27 10.46 -3.42
N PRO A 31 -12.12 9.76 -4.19
CA PRO A 31 -11.79 9.23 -5.51
C PRO A 31 -11.16 10.27 -6.44
N ARG A 32 -11.57 11.53 -6.34
CA ARG A 32 -11.12 12.60 -7.24
C ARG A 32 -9.70 13.09 -6.95
N SER A 33 -9.17 12.83 -5.75
CA SER A 33 -7.83 13.25 -5.35
C SER A 33 -6.74 12.24 -5.74
N LEU A 34 -7.12 11.02 -6.14
CA LEU A 34 -6.20 9.92 -6.41
C LEU A 34 -5.58 9.99 -7.81
N PHE A 35 -6.27 10.61 -8.78
CA PHE A 35 -5.85 10.61 -10.19
C PHE A 35 -5.12 11.91 -10.56
N ARG A 36 -3.84 11.80 -10.90
CA ARG A 36 -3.04 12.91 -11.44
C ARG A 36 -2.49 12.55 -12.81
N GLY A 37 -3.28 12.80 -13.85
CA GLY A 37 -2.98 12.31 -15.19
C GLY A 37 -3.10 10.79 -15.23
N ASP A 38 -2.04 10.09 -15.65
CA ASP A 38 -2.02 8.63 -15.80
C ASP A 38 -1.50 7.87 -14.55
N TYR A 39 -1.42 8.53 -13.40
CA TYR A 39 -0.94 7.92 -12.16
C TYR A 39 -1.97 8.01 -11.03
N VAL A 40 -1.96 6.97 -10.20
CA VAL A 40 -2.68 6.92 -8.93
C VAL A 40 -1.70 6.99 -7.77
N ASP A 41 -1.93 7.95 -6.87
CA ASP A 41 -1.26 8.05 -5.57
C ASP A 41 -1.93 7.06 -4.60
N LEU A 42 -1.18 6.06 -4.12
CA LEU A 42 -1.68 4.97 -3.27
C LEU A 42 -1.24 5.18 -1.82
N THR A 43 -2.21 5.32 -0.93
CA THR A 43 -2.00 5.32 0.52
C THR A 43 -2.61 4.06 1.11
N TYR A 44 -1.79 3.22 1.74
CA TYR A 44 -2.24 1.97 2.36
C TYR A 44 -2.56 2.16 3.83
N GLU A 45 -3.55 1.43 4.36
CA GLU A 45 -3.79 1.35 5.82
C GLU A 45 -2.51 0.92 6.56
N ALA A 46 -1.72 0.02 5.96
CA ALA A 46 -0.44 -0.42 6.51
C ALA A 46 0.66 0.68 6.53
N SER A 47 0.45 1.84 5.90
CA SER A 47 1.45 2.91 5.82
C SER A 47 1.39 3.86 7.01
N ILE A 48 0.22 4.02 7.63
CA ILE A 48 0.00 4.93 8.76
C ILE A 48 -0.25 4.08 9.99
N LEU A 49 0.76 3.96 10.85
CA LEU A 49 0.71 3.11 12.02
C LEU A 49 0.72 3.95 13.28
N THR A 50 -0.11 3.60 14.25
CA THR A 50 -0.24 4.34 15.50
C THR A 50 0.12 3.50 16.70
N GLN A 51 0.70 4.16 17.72
CA GLN A 51 1.09 3.47 18.96
C GLN A 51 -0.12 2.89 19.73
N ALA A 52 -1.31 3.40 19.47
CA ALA A 52 -2.53 2.92 20.08
C ALA A 52 -3.04 1.60 19.49
N GLU A 53 -2.75 1.33 18.22
CA GLU A 53 -3.11 0.08 17.55
C GLU A 53 -2.03 -0.98 17.76
N MET A 54 -0.76 -0.56 17.81
CA MET A 54 0.37 -1.48 17.96
C MET A 54 1.61 -0.82 18.57
N PRO A 55 2.49 -1.58 19.24
CA PRO A 55 3.78 -1.06 19.69
C PRO A 55 4.62 -0.55 18.51
N LEU A 56 5.04 0.71 18.58
CA LEU A 56 5.93 1.32 17.60
C LEU A 56 7.36 1.41 18.14
N PRO A 57 8.39 1.00 17.38
CA PRO A 57 9.77 1.15 17.79
C PRO A 57 10.20 2.62 17.77
N ASP A 58 11.19 2.96 18.58
CA ASP A 58 11.81 4.29 18.53
C ASP A 58 12.78 4.37 17.35
N VAL A 59 12.30 4.93 16.24
CA VAL A 59 13.03 5.05 14.97
C VAL A 59 12.92 6.48 14.43
N ALA A 60 13.93 6.87 13.66
CA ALA A 60 13.97 8.16 12.97
C ALA A 60 13.48 8.04 11.53
N PRO A 61 12.95 9.13 10.93
CA PRO A 61 12.72 9.21 9.50
C PRO A 61 13.96 8.79 8.69
N GLY A 62 13.73 8.08 7.60
CA GLY A 62 14.75 7.50 6.74
C GLY A 62 15.24 6.11 7.17
N GLN A 63 14.90 5.60 8.36
CA GLN A 63 15.30 4.25 8.76
C GLN A 63 14.45 3.16 8.08
N THR A 64 15.06 1.99 7.85
CA THR A 64 14.35 0.81 7.32
C THR A 64 13.66 0.07 8.45
N VAL A 65 12.40 -0.28 8.23
CA VAL A 65 11.58 -1.11 9.11
C VAL A 65 10.94 -2.24 8.32
N TYR A 66 10.51 -3.27 9.05
CA TYR A 66 9.83 -4.43 8.51
C TYR A 66 8.44 -4.51 9.14
N VAL A 67 7.41 -4.65 8.31
CA VAL A 67 6.02 -4.63 8.72
C VAL A 67 5.41 -6.01 8.45
N PRO A 68 5.36 -6.90 9.45
CA PRO A 68 4.64 -8.16 9.34
C PRO A 68 3.17 -7.93 8.99
N LEU A 69 2.61 -8.80 8.15
CA LEU A 69 1.24 -8.69 7.70
C LEU A 69 0.36 -9.79 8.30
N ALA A 70 -0.81 -9.40 8.79
CA ALA A 70 -1.90 -10.30 9.13
C ALA A 70 -2.79 -10.49 7.90
N GLY A 71 -3.17 -11.75 7.65
CA GLY A 71 -4.12 -12.10 6.60
C GLY A 71 -5.51 -11.52 6.89
N PRO A 72 -6.37 -11.47 5.86
CA PRO A 72 -7.72 -10.95 6.01
C PRO A 72 -8.56 -11.80 6.96
N THR A 73 -9.42 -11.13 7.74
CA THR A 73 -10.38 -11.75 8.65
C THR A 73 -11.65 -12.21 7.95
N GLU A 74 -11.93 -11.67 6.76
CA GLU A 74 -13.12 -11.95 5.96
C GLU A 74 -12.72 -12.33 4.51
N PRO A 75 -13.52 -13.16 3.82
CA PRO A 75 -13.31 -13.45 2.41
C PRO A 75 -13.32 -12.17 1.57
N GLY A 76 -12.28 -11.95 0.76
CA GLY A 76 -12.15 -10.75 -0.07
C GLY A 76 -11.61 -9.51 0.65
N GLY A 77 -11.33 -9.60 1.96
CA GLY A 77 -10.64 -8.53 2.67
C GLY A 77 -9.15 -8.47 2.33
N GLY A 78 -8.54 -7.32 2.58
CA GLY A 78 -7.11 -7.11 2.45
C GLY A 78 -6.30 -7.47 3.70
N TRP A 79 -5.00 -7.57 3.47
CA TRP A 79 -3.97 -7.78 4.49
C TRP A 79 -3.71 -6.48 5.22
N ARG A 80 -3.44 -6.59 6.53
CA ARG A 80 -3.19 -5.44 7.41
C ARG A 80 -1.85 -5.56 8.11
N ALA A 81 -1.30 -4.42 8.50
CA ALA A 81 -0.12 -4.40 9.34
C ALA A 81 -0.43 -5.07 10.69
N ALA A 82 0.45 -5.97 11.12
CA ALA A 82 0.36 -6.66 12.41
C ALA A 82 1.37 -6.13 13.44
N GLY A 83 2.31 -5.28 13.02
CA GLY A 83 3.36 -4.72 13.86
C GLY A 83 4.45 -4.04 13.06
N VAL A 84 5.44 -3.50 13.75
CA VAL A 84 6.65 -2.90 13.15
C VAL A 84 7.88 -3.47 13.84
N MET A 85 8.86 -3.89 13.04
CA MET A 85 10.11 -4.48 13.50
C MET A 85 11.30 -3.73 12.90
N THR A 86 12.36 -3.53 13.69
CA THR A 86 13.63 -2.96 13.21
C THR A 86 14.59 -4.02 12.68
N GLN A 87 14.36 -5.28 13.03
CA GLN A 87 15.11 -6.43 12.54
C GLN A 87 14.28 -7.23 11.56
N ARG A 88 14.93 -7.78 10.54
CA ARG A 88 14.26 -8.59 9.53
C ARG A 88 13.67 -9.85 10.19
N PRO A 89 12.37 -10.14 9.99
CA PRO A 89 11.77 -11.36 10.49
C PRO A 89 12.46 -12.60 9.93
N ILE A 90 12.72 -13.59 10.80
CA ILE A 90 13.27 -14.90 10.42
C ILE A 90 12.12 -15.91 10.47
N GLY A 91 11.91 -16.64 9.37
CA GLY A 91 10.88 -17.68 9.27
C GLY A 91 9.82 -17.38 8.21
N PRO A 92 8.71 -18.14 8.19
CA PRO A 92 7.67 -18.05 7.16
C PRO A 92 6.68 -16.89 7.40
N ILE A 93 7.18 -15.74 7.82
CA ILE A 93 6.38 -14.54 8.09
C ILE A 93 6.32 -13.71 6.81
N LEU A 94 5.11 -13.36 6.38
CA LEU A 94 4.94 -12.37 5.31
C LEU A 94 5.08 -10.97 5.91
N TYR A 95 5.94 -10.15 5.32
CA TYR A 95 6.19 -8.78 5.78
C TYR A 95 6.51 -7.88 4.59
N LEU A 96 6.31 -6.58 4.76
CA LEU A 96 6.79 -5.54 3.86
C LEU A 96 8.08 -4.92 4.42
N GLU A 97 9.07 -4.71 3.56
CA GLU A 97 10.22 -3.85 3.86
C GLU A 97 9.83 -2.42 3.48
N GLY A 98 9.90 -1.50 4.45
CA GLY A 98 9.54 -0.10 4.27
C GLY A 98 10.59 0.85 4.85
N ARG A 99 10.46 2.12 4.51
CA ARG A 99 11.26 3.22 5.05
C ARG A 99 10.36 4.16 5.83
N VAL A 100 10.77 4.51 7.04
CA VAL A 100 10.05 5.48 7.86
C VAL A 100 10.08 6.83 7.15
N ALA A 101 8.93 7.31 6.71
CA ALA A 101 8.78 8.60 6.04
C ALA A 101 8.62 9.72 7.08
N THR A 102 7.75 9.49 8.07
CA THR A 102 7.45 10.47 9.11
C THR A 102 7.28 9.81 10.46
N VAL A 103 7.61 10.57 11.52
CA VAL A 103 7.32 10.19 12.92
C VAL A 103 6.80 11.43 13.61
N HIS A 104 5.51 11.43 13.91
CA HIS A 104 4.85 12.51 14.64
C HIS A 104 4.61 12.07 16.07
N ARG A 105 5.12 12.84 17.03
CA ARG A 105 4.85 12.64 18.46
C ARG A 105 3.87 13.70 18.92
N ASN A 106 2.90 13.29 19.73
CA ASN A 106 1.81 14.14 20.21
C ASN A 106 1.20 14.99 19.08
N PRO A 107 0.70 14.35 18.00
CA PRO A 107 0.02 15.10 16.95
C PRO A 107 -1.11 15.92 17.59
N PRO A 108 -1.31 17.18 17.17
CA PRO A 108 -2.36 18.02 17.74
C PRO A 108 -3.71 17.31 17.59
N VAL A 109 -4.46 17.22 18.69
CA VAL A 109 -5.83 16.69 18.64
C VAL A 109 -6.63 17.62 17.73
N PRO A 110 -7.11 17.13 16.59
CA PRO A 110 -7.93 17.93 15.69
C PRO A 110 -9.23 18.36 16.38
N ALA A 111 -9.64 19.61 16.19
CA ALA A 111 -10.75 20.23 16.91
C ALA A 111 -12.10 19.55 16.59
N PRO A 112 -13.06 19.44 17.53
CA PRO A 112 -14.31 18.74 17.27
C PRO A 112 -15.34 19.60 16.50
N ALA A 113 -16.00 18.89 15.57
CA ALA A 113 -17.31 19.11 14.92
C ALA A 113 -17.45 20.20 13.83
N GLY A 114 -17.63 19.72 12.59
CA GLY A 114 -17.98 20.49 11.38
C GLY A 114 -17.18 20.05 10.14
N GLU A 115 -16.03 19.43 10.39
CA GLU A 115 -15.14 18.86 9.38
C GLU A 115 -15.25 17.33 9.43
N PRO A 116 -15.11 16.61 8.29
CA PRO A 116 -15.06 15.15 8.30
C PRO A 116 -14.01 14.73 9.31
N GLU A 117 -14.34 13.73 10.14
CA GLU A 117 -13.51 13.33 11.26
C GLU A 117 -12.05 13.17 10.80
N PRO A 118 -11.11 13.73 11.55
CA PRO A 118 -9.71 13.69 11.19
C PRO A 118 -9.22 12.24 11.24
N ARG A 119 -8.50 11.83 10.17
CA ARG A 119 -7.98 10.48 9.87
C ARG A 119 -6.96 9.91 10.88
N LEU A 120 -6.91 10.43 12.11
CA LEU A 120 -6.13 9.84 13.19
C LEU A 120 -7.06 8.92 14.00
N PRO A 121 -6.64 7.70 14.35
CA PRO A 121 -7.47 6.83 15.16
C PRO A 121 -7.83 7.54 16.47
N PRO A 122 -9.06 7.34 16.99
CA PRO A 122 -9.64 8.09 18.11
C PRO A 122 -8.83 8.01 19.42
N SER A 123 -7.84 7.13 19.47
CA SER A 123 -6.90 6.89 20.56
C SER A 123 -5.70 7.85 20.59
N CYS A 124 -5.48 8.68 19.57
CA CYS A 124 -4.39 9.67 19.53
C CYS A 124 -4.73 11.02 20.19
N GLY A 125 -5.43 10.97 21.35
CA GLY A 125 -5.82 12.14 22.15
C GLY A 125 -5.02 12.35 23.44
N ALA A 126 -4.15 11.41 23.81
CA ALA A 126 -3.39 11.44 25.07
C ALA A 126 -1.91 11.80 24.85
N GLU A 127 -1.29 12.38 25.88
CA GLU A 127 0.17 12.56 25.93
C GLU A 127 0.87 11.22 25.65
N GLY A 128 1.75 11.21 24.66
CA GLY A 128 2.50 10.03 24.23
C GLY A 128 2.05 9.38 22.92
N CYS A 129 0.99 9.86 22.24
CA CYS A 129 0.64 9.30 20.93
C CYS A 129 1.77 9.49 19.92
N MET A 130 2.15 8.40 19.25
CA MET A 130 3.09 8.40 18.14
C MET A 130 2.38 7.88 16.89
N VAL A 131 2.56 8.59 15.78
CA VAL A 131 2.09 8.21 14.45
C VAL A 131 3.29 8.07 13.54
N MET A 132 3.42 6.93 12.89
CA MET A 132 4.52 6.59 12.01
C MET A 132 4.00 6.39 10.59
N GLY A 133 4.50 7.19 9.65
CA GLY A 133 4.31 6.99 8.22
C GLY A 133 5.42 6.14 7.64
N ILE A 134 5.09 5.14 6.83
CA ILE A 134 6.04 4.22 6.20
C ILE A 134 5.80 4.19 4.68
N ASP A 135 6.87 4.40 3.92
CA ASP A 135 6.89 4.23 2.46
C ASP A 135 7.45 2.85 2.10
N TYR A 136 6.76 2.13 1.23
CA TYR A 136 7.11 0.81 0.71
C TYR A 136 7.69 0.84 -0.72
N GLY A 137 7.70 2.02 -1.38
CA GLY A 137 8.17 2.19 -2.76
C GLY A 137 7.14 1.76 -3.81
N ILE A 138 5.88 1.59 -3.39
CA ILE A 138 4.72 1.19 -4.19
C ILE A 138 3.57 2.20 -4.07
N GLU A 139 3.84 3.43 -3.64
CA GLU A 139 2.85 4.49 -3.40
C GLU A 139 2.38 5.13 -4.71
N SER A 140 2.95 4.76 -5.85
CA SER A 140 2.60 5.30 -7.16
C SER A 140 2.40 4.17 -8.16
N TYR A 141 1.26 4.17 -8.85
CA TYR A 141 0.95 3.18 -9.89
C TYR A 141 0.48 3.87 -11.18
N PHE A 142 1.03 3.43 -12.31
CA PHE A 142 0.61 3.93 -13.62
C PHE A 142 -0.68 3.23 -14.05
N VAL A 143 -1.74 4.01 -14.23
CA VAL A 143 -3.03 3.55 -14.71
C VAL A 143 -3.10 3.79 -16.21
N PRO A 144 -3.41 2.76 -17.03
CA PRO A 144 -3.58 2.95 -18.46
C PRO A 144 -4.65 4.01 -18.77
N GLU A 145 -4.44 4.75 -19.87
CA GLU A 145 -5.44 5.68 -20.40
C GLU A 145 -6.82 4.98 -20.51
N ASP A 146 -7.90 5.73 -20.27
CA ASP A 146 -9.30 5.25 -20.24
C ASP A 146 -9.70 4.37 -19.02
N THR A 147 -8.76 4.01 -18.14
CA THR A 147 -9.08 3.27 -16.90
C THR A 147 -9.43 4.22 -15.74
N GLY A 148 -8.91 5.45 -15.74
CA GLY A 148 -9.09 6.45 -14.68
C GLY A 148 -10.56 6.77 -14.40
N GLY A 149 -11.34 7.14 -15.42
CA GLY A 149 -12.75 7.50 -15.24
C GLY A 149 -13.64 6.36 -14.72
N ARG A 150 -13.33 5.11 -15.06
CA ARG A 150 -14.04 3.93 -14.55
C ARG A 150 -13.70 3.65 -13.09
N LEU A 151 -12.44 3.84 -12.69
CA LEU A 151 -12.03 3.74 -11.29
C LEU A 151 -12.66 4.84 -10.44
N GLU A 152 -12.68 6.08 -10.94
CA GLU A 152 -13.36 7.20 -10.30
C GLU A 152 -14.86 6.93 -10.08
N ALA A 153 -15.55 6.39 -11.09
CA ALA A 153 -16.96 6.04 -10.99
C ALA A 153 -17.22 4.95 -9.94
N LEU A 154 -16.46 3.85 -9.99
CA LEU A 154 -16.61 2.73 -9.05
C LEU A 154 -16.28 3.15 -7.60
N ALA A 155 -15.28 3.99 -7.41
CA ALA A 155 -14.93 4.52 -6.10
C ALA A 155 -15.97 5.56 -5.61
N ALA A 156 -16.56 6.37 -6.50
CA ALA A 156 -17.64 7.29 -6.17
C ALA A 156 -18.95 6.58 -5.78
N GLU A 157 -19.16 5.36 -6.29
CA GLU A 157 -20.27 4.48 -5.93
C GLU A 157 -20.06 3.77 -4.58
N GLY A 158 -18.93 4.01 -3.91
CA GLY A 158 -18.61 3.44 -2.59
C GLY A 158 -17.88 2.10 -2.64
N GLY A 159 -17.37 1.70 -3.81
CA GLY A 159 -16.58 0.49 -3.96
C GLY A 159 -15.26 0.57 -3.18
N ARG A 160 -14.88 -0.53 -2.53
CA ARG A 160 -13.62 -0.62 -1.79
C ARG A 160 -12.45 -0.85 -2.74
N LEU A 161 -11.62 0.17 -2.91
CA LEU A 161 -10.40 0.06 -3.69
C LEU A 161 -9.34 -0.72 -2.89
N GLY A 162 -8.76 -1.72 -3.52
CA GLY A 162 -7.62 -2.45 -2.99
C GLY A 162 -6.51 -2.54 -4.03
N VAL A 163 -5.31 -2.87 -3.58
CA VAL A 163 -4.13 -2.99 -4.44
C VAL A 163 -3.58 -4.39 -4.33
N ILE A 164 -3.45 -5.07 -5.47
CA ILE A 164 -2.75 -6.35 -5.56
C ILE A 164 -1.26 -6.07 -5.54
N VAL A 165 -0.59 -6.56 -4.52
CA VAL A 165 0.85 -6.39 -4.30
C VAL A 165 1.51 -7.75 -4.30
N ALA A 166 2.53 -7.90 -5.13
CA ALA A 166 3.40 -9.07 -5.10
C ALA A 166 4.56 -8.81 -4.11
N VAL A 167 4.68 -9.67 -3.09
CA VAL A 167 5.68 -9.53 -2.03
C VAL A 167 6.66 -10.70 -2.05
N ASP A 168 7.94 -10.41 -2.19
CA ASP A 168 8.97 -11.45 -2.20
C ASP A 168 9.44 -11.86 -0.80
N ARG A 169 10.33 -12.86 -0.72
CA ARG A 169 10.87 -13.37 0.57
C ARG A 169 11.71 -12.35 1.35
N ARG A 170 12.10 -11.24 0.72
CA ARG A 170 12.83 -10.12 1.36
C ARG A 170 11.88 -8.99 1.77
N GLY A 171 10.57 -9.16 1.58
CA GLY A 171 9.58 -8.12 1.85
C GLY A 171 9.58 -6.99 0.83
N ARG A 172 10.26 -7.14 -0.31
CA ARG A 172 10.16 -6.18 -1.41
C ARG A 172 8.81 -6.35 -2.09
N ALA A 173 8.17 -5.23 -2.34
CA ALA A 173 6.83 -5.18 -2.90
C ALA A 173 6.84 -4.60 -4.32
N ALA A 174 5.91 -5.06 -5.15
CA ALA A 174 5.59 -4.45 -6.44
C ALA A 174 4.08 -4.50 -6.66
N VAL A 175 3.51 -3.43 -7.20
CA VAL A 175 2.08 -3.40 -7.57
C VAL A 175 1.85 -4.29 -8.79
N ALA A 176 0.94 -5.24 -8.66
CA ALA A 176 0.53 -6.17 -9.72
C ALA A 176 -0.85 -5.82 -10.32
N GLY A 177 -1.63 -4.96 -9.65
CA GLY A 177 -2.91 -4.48 -10.15
C GLY A 177 -3.75 -3.82 -9.06
N LEU A 178 -4.99 -3.48 -9.43
CA LEU A 178 -5.99 -2.89 -8.54
C LEU A 178 -7.20 -3.83 -8.43
N THR A 179 -7.91 -3.74 -7.33
CA THR A 179 -9.19 -4.41 -7.08
C THR A 179 -10.26 -3.42 -6.69
N VAL A 180 -11.50 -3.68 -7.07
CA VAL A 180 -12.68 -3.00 -6.51
C VAL A 180 -13.57 -4.08 -5.91
N ASP A 181 -13.92 -3.93 -4.63
CA ASP A 181 -14.73 -4.89 -3.87
C ASP A 181 -14.19 -6.33 -3.92
N GLY A 182 -12.86 -6.47 -3.97
CA GLY A 182 -12.16 -7.75 -4.05
C GLY A 182 -12.06 -8.34 -5.46
N GLU A 183 -12.70 -7.73 -6.47
CA GLU A 183 -12.59 -8.15 -7.87
C GLU A 183 -11.43 -7.43 -8.57
N ARG A 184 -10.54 -8.20 -9.20
CA ARG A 184 -9.39 -7.64 -9.94
C ARG A 184 -9.88 -6.88 -11.17
N ILE A 185 -9.38 -5.66 -11.31
CA ILE A 185 -9.66 -4.84 -12.49
C ILE A 185 -8.73 -5.34 -13.61
N SER A 186 -9.32 -6.04 -14.57
CA SER A 186 -8.61 -6.74 -15.64
C SER A 186 -8.04 -5.80 -16.70
N ARG A 187 -6.95 -6.27 -17.31
CA ARG A 187 -6.17 -5.66 -18.40
C ARG A 187 -6.78 -5.96 -19.78
N GLU A 188 -8.11 -5.98 -19.91
CA GLU A 188 -8.80 -6.26 -21.18
C GLU A 188 -8.68 -5.08 -22.16
N GLY A 189 -7.52 -5.05 -22.79
CA GLY A 189 -7.11 -4.14 -23.85
C GLY A 189 -5.67 -4.37 -24.29
N LEU A 190 -4.81 -4.99 -23.46
CA LEU A 190 -3.37 -5.07 -23.74
C LEU A 190 -2.81 -6.46 -24.08
N PHE A 191 -3.67 -7.48 -24.19
CA PHE A 191 -3.30 -8.79 -24.74
C PHE A 191 -4.43 -9.25 -25.68
N GLN A 192 -4.59 -8.57 -26.82
CA GLN A 192 -5.08 -9.33 -27.98
C GLN A 192 -4.03 -10.39 -28.28
N THR A 193 -4.47 -11.65 -28.25
CA THR A 193 -3.99 -12.74 -29.09
C THR A 193 -2.76 -12.37 -29.91
N LEU A 194 -1.57 -12.78 -29.46
CA LEU A 194 -0.54 -13.10 -30.44
C LEU A 194 -1.10 -14.26 -31.26
N PRO A 195 -1.36 -14.10 -32.57
CA PRO A 195 -1.71 -15.23 -33.40
C PRO A 195 -0.52 -16.18 -33.33
N GLY A 196 -0.81 -17.43 -32.99
CA GLY A 196 0.19 -18.48 -33.05
C GLY A 196 0.81 -18.50 -34.44
N LEU A 197 2.14 -18.49 -34.49
CA LEU A 197 2.92 -19.02 -35.60
C LEU A 197 4.38 -19.18 -35.16
N PRO A 198 5.10 -20.19 -35.67
CA PRO A 198 4.68 -21.37 -36.42
C PRO A 198 4.39 -22.61 -35.54
#